data_AF-A0A239L0V8-F1
#
_entry.id   AF-A0A239L0V8-F1
#
_cell.length_a   1.000
_cell.length_b   1.000
_cell.length_c   1.000
_cell.angle_alpha   90.00
_cell.angle_beta   90.00
_cell.angle_gamma   90.00
#
_symmetry.space_group_name_H-M   'P 1'
#
loop_
_entity.id
_entity.type
_entity.pdbx_description
1 polymer ?
#
loop_
_entity_poly.entity_id
_entity_poly.type
_entity_poly.pdbx_seq_one_letter_code
_entity_poly.pdbx_strand_id
1 'polypeptide(L)' 'MGELLDKQHRFYLQHEQKLVEKYKGQFIVIHDEKVAESFGSERDAYIYCVKHFPMGTFLIRKVLAKSSPA' A
#
# COMPACT_ATOMS: atom_id res chain seq x y z
N MET A 1 -15.65 8.31 7.84
CA MET A 1 -15.27 7.47 6.68
C MET A 1 -13.89 7.83 6.08
N GLY A 2 -13.30 9.01 6.32
CA GLY A 2 -11.94 9.34 5.84
C GLY A 2 -10.78 8.84 6.72
N GLU A 3 -11.01 8.59 8.01
CA GLU A 3 -9.90 8.38 8.96
C GLU A 3 -9.12 7.06 8.79
N LEU A 4 -9.75 5.99 8.29
CA LEU A 4 -9.03 4.72 8.09
C LEU A 4 -8.00 4.86 6.97
N LEU A 5 -8.39 5.42 5.83
CA LEU A 5 -7.49 5.60 4.70
C LEU A 5 -6.31 6.51 5.07
N ASP A 6 -6.57 7.55 5.85
CA ASP A 6 -5.54 8.44 6.37
C ASP A 6 -4.52 7.72 7.28
N LYS A 7 -4.96 6.76 8.11
CA LYS A 7 -4.05 5.93 8.91
C LYS A 7 -3.14 5.08 8.02
N GLN A 8 -3.71 4.40 7.02
CA GLN A 8 -2.93 3.57 6.10
C GLN A 8 -1.93 4.41 5.30
N HIS A 9 -2.34 5.60 4.91
CA HIS A 9 -1.47 6.54 4.20
C HIS A 9 -0.35 7.04 5.10
N ARG A 10 -0.62 7.42 6.36
CA ARG A 10 0.42 7.79 7.33
C ARG A 10 1.40 6.65 7.58
N PHE A 11 0.92 5.42 7.73
CA PHE A 11 1.77 4.24 7.85
C PHE A 11 2.72 4.11 6.64
N TYR A 12 2.18 4.23 5.41
CA TYR A 12 3.01 4.21 4.21
C TYR A 12 4.12 5.27 4.25
N LEU A 13 3.78 6.51 4.60
CA LEU A 13 4.74 7.62 4.65
C LEU A 13 5.83 7.42 5.72
N GLN A 14 5.45 6.94 6.91
CA GLN A 14 6.40 6.67 7.99
C GLN A 14 7.36 5.52 7.69
N HIS A 15 6.95 4.57 6.85
CA HIS A 15 7.72 3.38 6.51
C HIS A 15 8.23 3.37 5.06
N GLU A 16 8.09 4.48 4.31
CA GLU A 16 8.32 4.56 2.86
C GLU A 16 9.68 4.00 2.46
N GLN A 17 10.77 4.39 3.14
CA GLN A 17 12.12 3.91 2.83
C GLN A 17 12.25 2.38 2.95
N LYS A 18 11.75 1.80 4.04
CA LYS A 18 11.78 0.34 4.27
C LYS A 18 10.90 -0.40 3.26
N LEU A 19 9.77 0.18 2.89
CA LEU A 19 8.87 -0.39 1.89
C LEU A 19 9.52 -0.37 0.50
N VAL A 20 10.22 0.72 0.14
CA VAL A 20 10.98 0.81 -1.11
C VAL A 20 12.09 -0.22 -1.16
N GLU A 21 12.84 -0.43 -0.08
CA GLU A 21 13.90 -1.45 -0.04
C GLU A 21 13.36 -2.87 -0.26
N LYS A 22 12.18 -3.17 0.30
CA LYS A 22 11.61 -4.52 0.32
C LYS A 22 10.69 -4.85 -0.86
N TYR A 23 9.94 -3.87 -1.36
CA TYR A 23 8.83 -4.06 -2.30
C TYR A 23 8.95 -3.17 -3.55
N LYS A 24 10.16 -2.70 -3.90
CA LYS A 24 10.38 -1.80 -5.05
C LYS A 24 9.69 -2.30 -6.31
N GLY A 25 8.85 -1.47 -6.92
CA GLY A 25 8.15 -1.76 -8.17
C GLY A 25 6.88 -2.60 -8.00
N GLN A 26 6.58 -3.08 -6.79
CA GLN A 26 5.37 -3.84 -6.49
C GLN A 26 4.24 -2.93 -5.97
N PHE A 27 3.02 -3.47 -5.99
CA PHE A 27 1.83 -2.90 -5.36
C PHE A 27 1.64 -3.55 -4.00
N ILE A 28 1.71 -2.77 -2.94
CA ILE A 28 1.46 -3.26 -1.58
C ILE A 28 0.03 -2.96 -1.16
N VAL A 29 -0.53 -3.88 -0.39
CA VAL A 29 -1.82 -3.73 0.29
C VAL A 29 -1.56 -3.42 1.75
N ILE A 30 -2.06 -2.29 2.21
CA ILE A 30 -1.96 -1.86 3.60
C ILE A 30 -3.35 -1.96 4.24
N HIS A 31 -3.50 -2.83 5.24
CA HIS A 31 -4.73 -3.02 6.03
C HIS A 31 -4.36 -3.01 7.52
N ASP A 32 -5.10 -2.29 8.37
CA ASP A 32 -4.79 -2.07 9.79
C ASP A 32 -3.33 -1.67 10.08
N GLU A 33 -2.82 -0.61 9.45
CA GLU A 33 -1.47 -0.08 9.68
C GLU A 33 -0.33 -1.12 9.53
N LYS A 34 -0.51 -2.10 8.62
CA LYS A 34 0.50 -3.09 8.26
C LYS A 34 0.39 -3.47 6.78
N VAL A 35 1.49 -3.92 6.21
CA VAL A 35 1.48 -4.55 4.88
C VAL A 35 0.87 -5.94 5.02
N ALA A 36 -0.31 -6.13 4.41
CA ALA A 36 -0.98 -7.42 4.36
C ALA A 36 -0.34 -8.32 3.29
N GLU A 37 -0.13 -7.78 2.09
CA GLU A 37 0.47 -8.52 0.96
C GLU A 37 1.04 -7.58 -0.11
N SER A 38 1.87 -8.10 -1.01
CA SER A 38 2.47 -7.40 -2.16
C SER A 38 2.23 -8.14 -3.48
N PHE A 39 2.01 -7.39 -4.56
CA PHE A 39 1.64 -7.91 -5.87
C PHE A 39 2.41 -7.23 -7.00
N GLY A 40 2.62 -7.95 -8.11
CA GLY A 40 3.23 -7.38 -9.31
C GLY A 40 2.28 -6.48 -10.11
N SER A 41 0.96 -6.61 -9.91
CA SER A 41 -0.06 -5.83 -10.62
C SER A 41 -1.08 -5.22 -9.66
N GLU A 42 -1.56 -4.02 -10.01
CA GLU A 42 -2.63 -3.34 -9.28
C GLU A 42 -3.92 -4.16 -9.27
N ARG A 43 -4.22 -4.83 -10.39
CA ARG A 43 -5.43 -5.64 -10.55
C ARG A 43 -5.45 -6.80 -9.58
N ASP A 44 -4.33 -7.51 -9.41
CA ASP A 44 -4.25 -8.65 -8.49
C ASP A 44 -4.37 -8.18 -7.04
N ALA A 45 -3.73 -7.06 -6.69
CA ALA A 45 -3.88 -6.42 -5.39
C ALA A 45 -5.34 -6.04 -5.11
N TYR A 46 -6.02 -5.46 -6.09
CA TYR A 46 -7.43 -5.09 -5.98
C TYR A 46 -8.32 -6.32 -5.79
N ILE A 47 -8.20 -7.33 -6.66
CA ILE A 47 -8.96 -8.57 -6.58
C ILE A 47 -8.75 -9.26 -5.23
N TYR A 48 -7.52 -9.25 -4.70
CA TYR A 48 -7.23 -9.75 -3.36
C TYR A 48 -7.97 -8.94 -2.29
N CYS A 49 -7.88 -7.61 -2.33
CA CYS A 49 -8.50 -6.76 -1.32
C CYS A 49 -10.01 -6.91 -1.26
N VAL A 50 -10.69 -6.87 -2.41
CA VAL A 50 -12.16 -6.97 -2.45
C VAL A 50 -12.69 -8.33 -1.97
N LYS A 51 -11.85 -9.37 -1.96
CA LYS A 51 -12.19 -10.71 -1.46
C LYS A 51 -11.89 -10.89 0.03
N HIS A 52 -10.92 -10.16 0.57
CA HIS A 52 -10.39 -10.39 1.93
C HIS A 52 -10.69 -9.26 2.92
N PHE A 53 -10.95 -8.04 2.44
CA PHE A 53 -11.15 -6.86 3.27
C PHE A 53 -12.43 -6.10 2.88
N PRO A 54 -13.11 -5.45 3.84
CA PRO A 54 -14.20 -4.54 3.53
C PRO A 54 -13.72 -3.35 2.67
N MET A 55 -14.58 -2.88 1.77
CA MET A 55 -14.28 -1.70 0.97
C MET A 55 -14.04 -0.47 1.85
N GLY A 56 -12.98 0.27 1.56
CA GLY A 56 -12.62 1.49 2.30
C GLY A 56 -11.76 1.26 3.55
N THR A 57 -11.36 0.02 3.86
CA THR A 57 -10.47 -0.29 5.00
C THR A 57 -9.02 -0.59 4.59
N PHE A 58 -8.75 -0.69 3.29
CA PHE A 58 -7.43 -0.98 2.74
C PHE A 58 -6.92 0.14 1.83
N LEU A 59 -5.59 0.22 1.70
CA LEU A 59 -4.90 1.08 0.75
C LEU A 59 -4.03 0.22 -0.17
N ILE A 60 -4.23 0.34 -1.48
CA ILE A 60 -3.33 -0.22 -2.49
C ILE A 60 -2.40 0.90 -2.94
N ARG A 61 -1.09 0.66 -2.87
CA ARG A 61 -0.09 1.65 -3.28
C ARG A 61 1.05 1.01 -4.05
N LYS A 62 1.39 1.60 -5.20
CA LYS A 62 2.61 1.25 -5.92
C LYS A 62 3.82 1.82 -5.18
N VAL A 63 4.76 0.96 -4.86
CA VAL A 63 6.01 1.33 -4.23
C VAL A 63 7.00 1.75 -5.31
N LEU A 64 7.27 3.05 -5.37
CA LEU A 64 8.25 3.63 -6.27
C LEU A 64 9.33 4.28 -5.43
N ALA A 65 10.59 4.09 -5.83
CA ALA A 65 11.65 4.92 -5.29
C ALA A 65 11.35 6.37 -5.69
N LYS A 66 11.32 7.28 -4.71
CA LYS A 66 11.27 8.72 -5.01
C LYS A 66 12.54 9.08 -5.76
N SER A 67 12.47 9.08 -7.09
CA SER A 67 13.34 9.92 -7.89
C SER A 67 12.86 11.34 -7.65
N SER A 68 13.45 12.04 -6.69
CA SER A 68 13.43 13.49 -6.71
C SER A 68 14.01 13.89 -8.07
N PRO A 69 13.26 14.55 -8.98
CA PRO A 69 13.94 15.35 -9.98
C PRO A 69 14.76 16.38 -9.19
N ALA A 70 16.06 16.39 -9.46
CA ALA A 70 16.99 17.37 -8.92
C ALA A 70 16.59 18.80 -9.32
#